data_AF-A0A7V8W822-F1
#
_entry.id   AF-A0A7V8W822-F1
#
_cell.length_a   1.000
_cell.length_b   1.000
_cell.length_c   1.000
_cell.angle_alpha   90.00
_cell.angle_beta   90.00
_cell.angle_gamma   90.00
#
_symmetry.space_group_name_H-M   'P 1'
#
loop_
_entity.id
_entity.type
_entity.pdbx_description
1 polymer ?
#
loop_
_entity_poly.entity_id
_entity_poly.type
_entity_poly.pdbx_seq_one_letter_code
_entity_poly.pdbx_strand_id
1 'polypeptide(L)'
;MASRELTYDEKKAAEAAFRGLPVNPSWSAAAQEVYEGIIVALGENAPSQLGVDESEVSTALVSSPQEPVTTRDLAVTESQQQAPVQLLNRQEAIEAGILVDVSPIAEQVGLRLSVGISKPLWELGITASHQLADEECRTRVRDVLLALRLHVEQAEITAPWIKFPALLALPPDAQPQVCTLVAIAHKDSSAPYALTVMLPEEMSGISVSE
;
A
#
# COMPACT_ATOMS: atom_id res chain seq x y z
N MET A 1 23.05 10.83 20.80
CA MET A 1 22.66 10.03 21.97
C MET A 1 22.91 8.58 21.62
N ALA A 2 23.56 7.80 22.49
CA ALA A 2 23.87 6.40 22.19
C ALA A 2 22.60 5.55 22.28
N SER A 3 22.30 4.77 21.24
CA SER A 3 21.20 3.80 21.24
C SER A 3 21.59 2.62 22.12
N ARG A 4 21.04 2.54 23.33
CA ARG A 4 21.19 1.37 24.21
C ARG A 4 20.31 0.25 23.69
N GLU A 5 20.87 -0.94 23.51
CA GLU A 5 20.10 -2.12 23.14
C GLU A 5 19.24 -2.59 24.33
N LEU A 6 17.96 -2.85 24.06
CA LEU A 6 17.02 -3.35 25.07
C LEU A 6 17.33 -4.81 25.41
N THR A 7 17.24 -5.15 26.69
CA THR A 7 17.38 -6.53 27.19
C THR A 7 16.17 -7.38 26.79
N TYR A 8 16.28 -8.70 26.94
CA TYR A 8 15.25 -9.65 26.50
C TYR A 8 13.89 -9.40 27.19
N ASP A 9 13.93 -9.14 28.49
CA ASP A 9 12.77 -8.83 29.33
C ASP A 9 12.18 -7.45 29.03
N GLU A 10 13.00 -6.43 28.78
CA GLU A 10 12.53 -5.10 28.32
C GLU A 10 11.79 -5.21 26.97
N LYS A 11 12.31 -6.02 26.04
CA LYS A 11 11.64 -6.32 24.76
C LYS A 11 10.30 -7.02 24.97
N LYS A 12 10.24 -8.00 25.88
CA LYS A 12 9.00 -8.72 26.21
C LYS A 12 7.96 -7.83 26.90
N ALA A 13 8.39 -6.95 27.78
CA ALA A 13 7.54 -5.97 28.42
C ALA A 13 6.95 -4.97 27.41
N ALA A 14 7.75 -4.48 26.47
CA ALA A 14 7.26 -3.62 25.40
C ALA A 14 6.24 -4.34 24.51
N GLU A 15 6.53 -5.57 24.08
CA GLU A 15 5.62 -6.39 23.27
C GLU A 15 4.27 -6.61 23.99
N ALA A 16 4.30 -6.88 25.30
CA ALA A 16 3.09 -7.06 26.11
C ALA A 16 2.28 -5.77 26.23
N ALA A 17 2.93 -4.62 26.46
CA ALA A 17 2.26 -3.33 26.59
C ALA A 17 1.54 -2.94 25.28
N PHE A 18 2.18 -3.14 24.12
CA PHE A 18 1.54 -2.87 22.82
C PHE A 18 0.41 -3.85 22.49
N ARG A 19 0.41 -5.06 23.06
CA ARG A 19 -0.67 -6.04 22.91
C ARG A 19 -1.79 -5.90 23.95
N GLY A 20 -1.67 -4.97 24.90
CA GLY A 20 -2.61 -4.84 26.01
C GLY A 20 -2.62 -6.04 26.96
N LEU A 21 -1.53 -6.81 27.00
CA LEU A 21 -1.38 -7.96 27.91
C LEU A 21 -0.94 -7.47 29.30
N PRO A 22 -1.35 -8.14 30.39
CA PRO A 22 -1.00 -7.71 31.74
C PRO A 22 0.51 -7.78 32.01
N VAL A 23 0.98 -6.92 32.92
CA VAL A 23 2.37 -6.90 33.38
C VAL A 23 2.74 -8.24 34.04
N ASN A 24 3.90 -8.79 33.69
CA ASN A 24 4.39 -10.01 34.31
C ASN A 24 5.31 -9.67 35.51
N PRO A 25 5.00 -10.14 36.73
CA PRO A 25 5.79 -9.85 37.92
C PRO A 25 7.19 -10.50 37.91
N SER A 26 7.49 -11.42 36.99
CA SER A 26 8.82 -12.03 36.86
C SER A 26 9.81 -11.20 36.03
N TRP A 27 9.40 -10.06 35.47
CA TRP A 27 10.28 -9.16 34.71
C TRP A 27 11.15 -8.29 35.62
N SER A 28 12.31 -7.85 35.12
CA SER A 28 13.17 -6.94 35.87
C SER A 28 12.51 -5.57 36.08
N ALA A 29 13.03 -4.80 37.05
CA ALA A 29 12.55 -3.46 37.34
C ALA A 29 12.59 -2.53 36.11
N ALA A 30 13.63 -2.64 35.27
CA ALA A 30 13.74 -1.85 34.05
C ALA A 30 12.68 -2.23 33.00
N ALA A 31 12.36 -3.52 32.89
CA ALA A 31 11.30 -4.00 32.00
C ALA A 31 9.90 -3.56 32.47
N GLN A 32 9.65 -3.52 33.78
CA GLN A 32 8.41 -3.00 34.34
C GLN A 32 8.25 -1.49 34.05
N GLU A 33 9.32 -0.72 34.20
CA GLU A 33 9.34 0.71 33.87
C GLU A 33 9.05 0.96 32.38
N VAL A 34 9.59 0.12 31.49
CA VAL A 34 9.28 0.16 30.06
C VAL A 34 7.80 -0.13 29.79
N TYR A 35 7.24 -1.17 30.42
CA TYR A 35 5.81 -1.49 30.29
C TYR A 35 4.92 -0.31 30.74
N GLU A 36 5.17 0.22 31.94
CA GLU A 36 4.41 1.35 32.49
C GLU A 36 4.54 2.60 31.62
N GLY A 37 5.76 2.93 31.17
CA GLY A 37 6.00 4.07 30.30
C GLY A 37 5.23 3.98 28.97
N ILE A 38 5.15 2.77 28.40
CA ILE A 38 4.40 2.52 27.15
C ILE A 38 2.89 2.67 27.40
N ILE A 39 2.35 2.09 28.49
CA ILE A 39 0.93 2.23 28.83
C ILE A 39 0.54 3.69 29.07
N VAL A 40 1.39 4.46 29.78
CA VAL A 40 1.17 5.90 30.00
C VAL A 40 1.19 6.67 28.68
N ALA A 41 2.09 6.32 27.75
CA ALA A 41 2.17 6.96 26.44
C ALA A 41 0.99 6.60 25.50
N LEU A 42 0.43 5.39 25.62
CA LEU A 42 -0.72 4.93 24.84
C LEU A 42 -2.05 5.59 25.28
N GLY A 43 -2.19 5.95 26.57
CA GLY A 43 -3.38 6.63 27.09
C GLY A 43 -4.69 5.87 26.78
N GLU A 44 -5.76 6.59 26.43
CA GLU A 44 -7.08 6.01 26.07
C GLU A 44 -7.08 5.20 24.75
N ASN A 45 -5.97 5.15 24.00
CA ASN A 45 -5.86 4.39 22.74
C ASN A 45 -5.30 2.97 22.92
N ALA A 46 -5.42 2.39 24.12
CA ALA A 46 -4.93 1.05 24.39
C ALA A 46 -5.69 0.00 23.53
N PRO A 47 -5.00 -0.83 22.73
CA PRO A 47 -5.65 -1.88 21.95
C PRO A 47 -6.28 -2.91 22.89
N SER A 48 -7.60 -3.02 22.83
CA SER A 48 -8.37 -4.02 23.57
C SER A 48 -8.23 -5.39 22.89
N GLN A 49 -7.96 -6.42 23.70
CA GLN A 49 -7.66 -7.82 23.35
C GLN A 49 -8.31 -8.39 22.08
N LEU A 50 -7.47 -8.99 21.21
CA LEU A 50 -7.87 -10.13 20.37
C LEU A 50 -7.10 -11.36 20.86
N GLY A 51 -7.82 -12.23 21.56
CA GLY A 51 -7.34 -13.54 22.01
C GLY A 51 -7.10 -14.46 20.82
N VAL A 52 -5.95 -15.13 20.83
CA VAL A 52 -5.63 -16.22 19.91
C VAL A 52 -6.19 -17.49 20.54
N ASP A 53 -7.25 -18.06 19.95
CA ASP A 53 -7.65 -19.44 20.21
C ASP A 53 -7.12 -20.31 19.08
N GLU A 54 -6.26 -21.23 19.47
CA GLU A 54 -5.58 -22.21 18.65
C GLU A 54 -6.37 -23.52 18.79
N SER A 55 -7.27 -23.84 17.85
CA SER A 55 -7.78 -25.23 17.71
C SER A 55 -8.46 -25.51 16.36
N GLU A 56 -7.84 -26.44 15.64
CA GLU A 56 -8.43 -27.52 14.83
C GLU A 56 -9.49 -27.19 13.75
N VAL A 57 -9.24 -27.61 12.50
CA VAL A 57 -9.91 -28.80 11.93
C VAL A 57 -9.21 -29.23 10.65
N SER A 58 -8.98 -30.53 10.60
CA SER A 58 -8.42 -31.30 9.50
C SER A 58 -9.54 -32.09 8.80
N THR A 59 -9.40 -32.30 7.48
CA THR A 59 -9.78 -33.54 6.75
C THR A 59 -11.18 -33.70 6.11
N ALA A 60 -11.16 -33.89 4.77
CA ALA A 60 -11.93 -34.84 3.92
C ALA A 60 -13.45 -34.62 3.67
N LEU A 61 -14.10 -35.06 2.58
CA LEU A 61 -13.78 -35.71 1.29
C LEU A 61 -15.11 -35.77 0.49
N VAL A 62 -15.08 -35.35 -0.79
CA VAL A 62 -15.64 -35.98 -2.01
C VAL A 62 -17.11 -36.48 -2.08
N SER A 63 -17.82 -36.08 -3.15
CA SER A 63 -18.48 -36.99 -4.11
C SER A 63 -19.07 -36.24 -5.31
N SER A 64 -18.43 -36.41 -6.47
CA SER A 64 -18.97 -36.31 -7.85
C SER A 64 -19.88 -37.55 -8.13
N PRO A 65 -20.43 -37.86 -9.34
CA PRO A 65 -20.15 -37.35 -10.71
C PRO A 65 -21.34 -37.26 -11.70
N GLN A 66 -21.14 -36.61 -12.85
CA GLN A 66 -21.31 -37.20 -14.21
C GLN A 66 -21.19 -36.14 -15.33
N GLU A 67 -20.11 -36.24 -16.11
CA GLU A 67 -20.02 -35.78 -17.51
C GLU A 67 -20.49 -36.92 -18.46
N PRO A 68 -20.67 -36.68 -19.78
CA PRO A 68 -19.51 -36.85 -20.67
C PRO A 68 -19.42 -35.90 -21.89
N VAL A 69 -18.21 -35.36 -22.06
CA VAL A 69 -17.33 -35.44 -23.25
C VAL A 69 -17.81 -34.87 -24.59
N THR A 70 -17.10 -33.83 -25.07
CA THR A 70 -16.50 -33.86 -26.40
C THR A 70 -15.14 -33.16 -26.39
N THR A 71 -14.14 -33.95 -26.74
CA THR A 71 -12.71 -33.70 -26.92
C THR A 71 -12.40 -32.63 -27.97
N ARG A 72 -11.47 -31.72 -27.65
CA ARG A 72 -10.42 -31.15 -28.53
C ARG A 72 -9.54 -30.25 -27.64
N ASP A 73 -8.45 -30.80 -27.15
CA ASP A 73 -7.09 -30.75 -27.72
C ASP A 73 -6.31 -29.53 -27.21
N LEU A 74 -5.05 -29.78 -26.91
CA LEU A 74 -4.16 -28.95 -26.13
C LEU A 74 -3.78 -27.69 -26.91
N ALA A 75 -3.99 -26.52 -26.33
CA ALA A 75 -3.19 -25.35 -26.67
C ALA A 75 -3.03 -24.47 -25.42
N VAL A 76 -1.81 -24.50 -24.91
CA VAL A 76 -1.20 -23.51 -24.03
C VAL A 76 -1.50 -22.11 -24.58
N THR A 77 -2.33 -21.33 -23.90
CA THR A 77 -2.38 -19.88 -24.14
C THR A 77 -1.37 -19.23 -23.21
N GLU A 78 -0.10 -19.43 -23.52
CA GLU A 78 0.91 -18.40 -23.28
C GLU A 78 0.56 -17.21 -24.18
N SER A 79 0.88 -16.02 -23.70
CA SER A 79 0.78 -14.72 -24.38
C SER A 79 -0.56 -14.00 -24.23
N GLN A 80 -0.86 -13.53 -23.02
CA GLN A 80 -1.44 -12.19 -22.93
C GLN A 80 -0.33 -11.21 -23.32
N GLN A 81 -0.17 -10.96 -24.63
CA GLN A 81 0.55 -9.79 -25.09
C GLN A 81 -0.15 -8.56 -24.50
N GLN A 82 0.42 -8.00 -23.44
CA GLN A 82 0.16 -6.60 -23.07
C GLN A 82 0.58 -5.76 -24.27
N ALA A 83 -0.43 -5.28 -25.00
CA ALA A 83 -0.22 -4.24 -25.98
C ALA A 83 0.42 -3.03 -25.28
N PRO A 84 1.38 -2.33 -25.91
CA PRO A 84 1.94 -1.12 -25.33
C PRO A 84 0.78 -0.16 -25.08
N VAL A 85 0.65 0.31 -23.83
CA VAL A 85 -0.37 1.26 -23.43
C VAL A 85 -0.04 2.58 -24.11
N GLN A 86 -0.60 2.79 -25.30
CA GLN A 86 -0.63 4.12 -25.89
C GLN A 86 -1.45 4.96 -24.90
N LEU A 87 -0.83 5.96 -24.28
CA LEU A 87 -1.48 6.86 -23.34
C LEU A 87 -2.66 7.53 -24.07
N LEU A 88 -3.83 6.94 -23.93
CA LEU A 88 -5.11 7.59 -24.11
C LEU A 88 -5.14 8.79 -23.16
N ASN A 89 -5.89 9.81 -23.53
CA ASN A 89 -6.07 11.01 -22.72
C ASN A 89 -6.47 10.62 -21.28
N ARG A 90 -6.11 11.42 -20.26
CA ARG A 90 -6.35 11.08 -18.83
C ARG A 90 -7.79 10.63 -18.59
N GLN A 91 -8.74 11.37 -19.15
CA GLN A 91 -10.18 11.10 -19.03
C GLN A 91 -10.56 9.73 -19.60
N GLU A 92 -10.03 9.37 -20.77
CA GLU A 92 -10.27 8.07 -21.40
C GLU A 92 -9.67 6.93 -20.57
N ALA A 93 -8.51 7.16 -19.95
CA ALA A 93 -7.88 6.17 -19.07
C ALA A 93 -8.68 5.95 -17.77
N ILE A 94 -9.33 7.00 -17.25
CA ILE A 94 -10.25 6.91 -16.11
C ILE A 94 -11.50 6.13 -16.51
N GLU A 95 -12.10 6.45 -17.66
CA GLU A 95 -13.29 5.77 -18.19
C GLU A 95 -13.01 4.29 -18.51
N ALA A 96 -11.81 3.97 -18.98
CA ALA A 96 -11.34 2.61 -19.21
C ALA A 96 -10.97 1.86 -17.91
N GLY A 97 -10.99 2.54 -16.75
CA GLY A 97 -10.66 1.97 -15.45
C GLY A 97 -9.19 1.57 -15.30
N ILE A 98 -8.30 2.18 -16.10
CA ILE A 98 -6.84 2.04 -16.05
C ILE A 98 -6.23 3.02 -15.04
N LEU A 99 -6.88 4.18 -14.86
CA LEU A 99 -6.48 5.24 -13.95
C LEU A 99 -7.59 5.54 -12.95
N VAL A 100 -7.22 5.76 -11.69
CA VAL A 100 -8.14 6.26 -10.66
C VAL A 100 -7.89 7.74 -10.45
N ASP A 101 -8.94 8.55 -10.57
CA ASP A 101 -8.86 9.99 -10.31
C ASP A 101 -8.76 10.27 -8.81
N VAL A 102 -7.67 10.92 -8.40
CA VAL A 102 -7.44 11.34 -7.02
C VAL A 102 -7.25 12.85 -6.90
N SER A 103 -7.60 13.62 -7.94
CA SER A 103 -7.47 15.07 -7.97
C SER A 103 -8.13 15.78 -6.78
N PRO A 104 -9.33 15.38 -6.31
CA PRO A 104 -9.95 16.02 -5.15
C PRO A 104 -9.11 15.90 -3.87
N ILE A 105 -8.38 14.79 -3.69
CA ILE A 105 -7.50 14.58 -2.53
C ILE A 105 -6.17 15.31 -2.75
N ALA A 106 -5.69 15.35 -3.99
CA ALA A 106 -4.49 16.09 -4.37
C ALA A 106 -4.60 17.59 -4.04
N GLU A 107 -5.76 18.19 -4.36
CA GLU A 107 -6.03 19.60 -4.03
C GLU A 107 -5.99 19.86 -2.51
N GLN A 108 -6.55 18.94 -1.71
CA GLN A 108 -6.55 19.05 -0.24
C GLN A 108 -5.13 19.01 0.34
N VAL A 109 -4.22 18.26 -0.27
CA VAL A 109 -2.81 18.22 0.14
C VAL A 109 -1.96 19.30 -0.52
N GLY A 110 -2.56 20.22 -1.30
CA GLY A 110 -1.88 21.37 -1.90
C GLY A 110 -1.25 21.12 -3.28
N LEU A 111 -1.52 19.98 -3.92
CA LEU A 111 -1.16 19.75 -5.32
C LEU A 111 -2.24 20.34 -6.23
N ARG A 112 -1.88 21.34 -7.04
CA ARG A 112 -2.82 22.07 -7.94
C ARG A 112 -2.92 21.44 -9.34
N LEU A 113 -2.38 20.25 -9.52
CA LEU A 113 -2.39 19.52 -10.79
C LEU A 113 -3.41 18.40 -10.67
N SER A 114 -4.04 18.04 -11.79
CA SER A 114 -4.87 16.83 -11.84
C SER A 114 -3.97 15.61 -11.60
N VAL A 115 -4.27 14.78 -10.60
CA VAL A 115 -3.44 13.62 -10.23
C VAL A 115 -4.23 12.34 -10.34
N GLY A 116 -3.67 11.35 -11.04
CA GLY A 116 -4.23 10.01 -11.14
C GLY A 116 -3.28 8.97 -10.57
N ILE A 117 -3.82 7.85 -10.10
CA ILE A 117 -3.07 6.68 -9.66
C ILE A 117 -3.38 5.52 -10.60
N SER A 118 -2.36 4.82 -11.09
CA SER A 118 -2.54 3.65 -11.96
C SER A 118 -3.31 2.54 -11.24
N LYS A 119 -4.10 1.77 -11.99
CA LYS A 119 -4.87 0.65 -11.42
C LYS A 119 -4.00 -0.38 -10.68
N PRO A 120 -2.83 -0.83 -11.20
CA PRO A 120 -1.98 -1.77 -10.47
C PRO A 120 -1.49 -1.21 -9.13
N LEU A 121 -1.05 0.06 -9.09
CA LEU A 121 -0.68 0.71 -7.84
C LEU A 121 -1.88 0.85 -6.90
N TRP A 122 -3.06 1.18 -7.43
CA TRP A 122 -4.29 1.28 -6.66
C TRP A 122 -4.65 -0.04 -5.98
N GLU A 123 -4.63 -1.14 -6.72
CA GLU A 123 -5.02 -2.47 -6.23
C GLU A 123 -4.00 -3.06 -5.25
N LEU A 124 -2.70 -2.87 -5.51
CA LEU A 124 -1.63 -3.43 -4.69
C LEU A 124 -1.30 -2.59 -3.46
N GLY A 125 -1.23 -1.26 -3.63
CA GLY A 125 -0.73 -0.35 -2.61
C GLY A 125 -1.80 0.41 -1.85
N ILE A 126 -2.85 0.85 -2.56
CA ILE A 126 -3.91 1.66 -1.93
C ILE A 126 -4.94 0.74 -1.27
N THR A 127 -5.58 -0.17 -2.02
CA THR A 127 -6.57 -1.09 -1.47
C THR A 127 -5.97 -2.39 -0.94
N ALA A 128 -4.77 -2.77 -1.40
CA ALA A 128 -3.99 -3.93 -0.94
C ALA A 128 -4.80 -5.24 -0.89
N SER A 129 -5.51 -5.56 -1.98
CA SER A 129 -6.27 -6.82 -2.17
C SER A 129 -7.36 -7.13 -1.12
N HIS A 130 -7.77 -6.17 -0.29
CA HIS A 130 -8.90 -6.29 0.65
C HIS A 130 -9.79 -5.04 0.63
N GLN A 131 -11.06 -5.21 1.00
CA GLN A 131 -12.04 -4.14 1.12
C GLN A 131 -11.69 -3.24 2.31
N LEU A 132 -10.70 -2.36 2.16
CA LEU A 132 -10.44 -1.28 3.11
C LEU A 132 -11.65 -0.35 3.17
N ALA A 133 -11.88 0.25 4.35
CA ALA A 133 -12.88 1.30 4.46
C ALA A 133 -12.46 2.51 3.62
N ASP A 134 -13.44 3.24 3.08
CA ASP A 134 -13.20 4.41 2.21
C ASP A 134 -12.29 5.46 2.86
N GLU A 135 -12.40 5.64 4.19
CA GLU A 135 -11.57 6.58 4.95
C GLU A 135 -10.09 6.15 5.05
N GLU A 136 -9.82 4.84 5.16
CA GLU A 136 -8.46 4.31 5.19
C GLU A 136 -7.83 4.42 3.81
N CYS A 137 -8.59 4.09 2.75
CA CYS A 137 -8.20 4.28 1.36
C CYS A 137 -7.84 5.76 1.10
N ARG A 138 -8.71 6.69 1.51
CA ARG A 138 -8.48 8.13 1.40
C ARG A 138 -7.23 8.58 2.16
N THR A 139 -7.00 8.03 3.35
CA THR A 139 -5.80 8.31 4.15
C THR A 139 -4.53 7.84 3.44
N ARG A 140 -4.52 6.64 2.87
CA ARG A 140 -3.38 6.12 2.11
C ARG A 140 -3.08 6.97 0.87
N VAL A 141 -4.11 7.34 0.11
CA VAL A 141 -3.95 8.25 -1.04
C VAL A 141 -3.35 9.58 -0.60
N ARG A 142 -3.89 10.18 0.48
CA ARG A 142 -3.38 11.42 1.04
C ARG A 142 -1.90 11.31 1.40
N ASP A 143 -1.50 10.23 2.06
CA ASP A 143 -0.13 10.04 2.53
C ASP A 143 0.85 9.84 1.35
N VAL A 144 0.45 9.13 0.29
CA VAL A 144 1.21 9.01 -0.97
C VAL A 144 1.38 10.37 -1.64
N LEU A 145 0.30 11.15 -1.76
CA LEU A 145 0.33 12.46 -2.39
C LEU A 145 1.13 13.48 -1.56
N LEU A 146 1.09 13.36 -0.23
CA LEU A 146 1.92 14.16 0.66
C LEU A 146 3.40 13.81 0.49
N ALA A 147 3.74 12.53 0.39
CA ALA A 147 5.11 12.09 0.11
C ALA A 147 5.62 12.64 -1.23
N LEU A 148 4.80 12.57 -2.29
CA LEU A 148 5.11 13.17 -3.58
C LEU A 148 5.33 14.68 -3.46
N ARG A 149 4.41 15.40 -2.81
CA ARG A 149 4.53 16.85 -2.63
C ARG A 149 5.83 17.23 -1.91
N LEU A 150 6.13 16.56 -0.80
CA LEU A 150 7.35 16.80 -0.03
C LEU A 150 8.60 16.51 -0.86
N HIS A 151 8.57 15.45 -1.67
CA HIS A 151 9.69 15.09 -2.53
C HIS A 151 9.91 16.13 -3.64
N VAL A 152 8.84 16.60 -4.30
CA VAL A 152 8.90 17.63 -5.34
C VAL A 152 9.46 18.94 -4.80
N GLU A 153 9.13 19.32 -3.56
CA GLU A 153 9.65 20.54 -2.93
C GLU A 153 11.17 20.46 -2.65
N GLN A 154 11.70 19.25 -2.44
CA GLN A 154 13.11 19.03 -2.07
C GLN A 154 13.99 18.66 -3.25
N ALA A 155 13.42 18.23 -4.37
CA ALA A 155 14.15 17.67 -5.50
C ALA A 155 14.28 18.66 -6.67
N GLU A 156 15.44 18.66 -7.32
CA GLU A 156 15.62 19.34 -8.61
C GLU A 156 15.05 18.45 -9.73
N ILE A 157 13.86 18.77 -10.21
CA ILE A 157 13.18 17.99 -11.25
C ILE A 157 13.74 18.38 -12.62
N THR A 158 14.55 17.49 -13.18
CA THR A 158 15.20 17.65 -14.50
C THR A 158 14.62 16.75 -15.59
N ALA A 159 13.69 15.87 -15.23
CA ALA A 159 13.04 14.90 -16.12
C ALA A 159 11.51 14.96 -15.93
N PRO A 160 10.73 14.52 -16.94
CA PRO A 160 9.27 14.49 -16.84
C PRO A 160 8.76 13.38 -15.90
N TRP A 161 9.65 12.54 -15.35
CA TRP A 161 9.34 11.55 -14.32
C TRP A 161 10.09 11.84 -13.02
N ILE A 162 9.44 11.53 -11.91
CA ILE A 162 9.92 11.81 -10.56
C ILE A 162 9.82 10.51 -9.78
N LYS A 163 10.95 10.00 -9.30
CA LYS A 163 11.00 8.84 -8.40
C LYS A 163 10.95 9.34 -6.97
N PHE A 164 9.98 8.89 -6.19
CA PHE A 164 9.83 9.33 -4.81
C PHE A 164 9.51 8.14 -3.89
N PRO A 165 9.98 8.17 -2.63
CA PRO A 165 9.63 7.16 -1.64
C PRO A 165 8.23 7.43 -1.07
N ALA A 166 7.43 6.38 -0.89
CA ALA A 166 6.15 6.41 -0.18
C ALA A 166 6.03 5.22 0.78
N LEU A 167 5.33 5.39 1.90
CA LEU A 167 5.04 4.30 2.82
C LEU A 167 3.76 3.60 2.39
N LEU A 168 3.86 2.33 1.98
CA LEU A 168 2.72 1.50 1.59
C LEU A 168 2.83 0.12 2.23
N ALA A 169 1.69 -0.44 2.64
CA ALA A 169 1.57 -1.85 3.01
C ALA A 169 1.22 -2.64 1.76
N LEU A 170 2.20 -3.34 1.18
CA LEU A 170 2.07 -4.11 -0.06
C LEU A 170 2.03 -5.60 0.28
N PRO A 171 1.06 -6.38 -0.26
CA PRO A 171 1.01 -7.82 -0.06
C PRO A 171 2.32 -8.52 -0.45
N PRO A 172 2.72 -9.60 0.24
CA PRO A 172 1.99 -10.31 1.30
C PRO A 172 2.10 -9.68 2.70
N ASP A 173 2.95 -8.65 2.88
CA ASP A 173 3.21 -8.05 4.18
C ASP A 173 2.22 -6.93 4.50
N ALA A 174 1.57 -7.03 5.67
CA ALA A 174 0.65 -6.00 6.15
C ALA A 174 1.36 -4.77 6.76
N GLN A 175 2.69 -4.84 6.94
CA GLN A 175 3.45 -3.76 7.55
C GLN A 175 3.78 -2.67 6.51
N PRO A 176 3.57 -1.37 6.82
CA PRO A 176 3.99 -0.28 5.96
C PRO A 176 5.50 -0.32 5.71
N GLN A 177 5.89 -0.38 4.45
CA GLN A 177 7.28 -0.35 3.99
C GLN A 177 7.51 0.82 3.03
N VAL A 178 8.75 1.32 3.00
CA VAL A 178 9.14 2.35 2.05
C VAL A 178 9.25 1.71 0.67
N CYS A 179 8.37 2.11 -0.24
CA CYS A 179 8.37 1.71 -1.64
C CYS A 179 8.74 2.91 -2.52
N THR A 180 9.42 2.65 -3.64
CA THR A 180 9.70 3.69 -4.63
C THR A 180 8.56 3.74 -5.63
N LEU A 181 7.93 4.89 -5.78
CA LEU A 181 6.92 5.15 -6.79
C LEU A 181 7.47 6.10 -7.86
N VAL A 182 6.80 6.12 -9.01
CA VAL A 182 7.12 7.05 -10.09
C VAL A 182 5.91 7.92 -10.36
N ALA A 183 6.11 9.24 -10.40
CA ALA A 183 5.13 10.19 -10.91
C ALA A 183 5.60 10.69 -12.28
N ILE A 184 4.74 10.62 -13.30
CA ILE A 184 5.03 11.12 -14.64
C ILE A 184 4.14 12.33 -14.92
N ALA A 185 4.75 13.45 -15.31
CA ALA A 185 4.06 14.62 -15.81
C ALA A 185 3.80 14.49 -17.30
N HIS A 186 2.55 14.68 -17.71
CA HIS A 186 2.15 14.62 -19.11
C HIS A 186 1.15 15.74 -19.42
N LYS A 187 0.99 16.06 -20.70
CA LYS A 187 -0.08 16.95 -21.15
C LYS A 187 -1.42 16.28 -20.96
N ASP A 188 -2.43 17.08 -20.67
CA ASP A 188 -3.81 16.65 -20.56
C ASP A 188 -4.70 17.57 -21.40
N SER A 189 -5.86 17.08 -21.81
CA SER A 189 -6.82 17.90 -22.57
C SER A 189 -7.61 18.83 -21.66
N SER A 190 -7.77 18.45 -20.37
CA SER A 190 -8.55 19.20 -19.38
C SER A 190 -7.72 20.24 -18.61
N ALA A 191 -6.41 20.03 -18.50
CA ALA A 191 -5.47 20.85 -17.76
C ALA A 191 -4.13 20.95 -18.52
N PRO A 192 -3.33 22.02 -18.34
CA PRO A 192 -2.06 22.15 -19.06
C PRO A 192 -1.11 20.98 -18.80
N TYR A 193 -1.16 20.42 -17.58
CA TYR A 193 -0.41 19.23 -17.18
C TYR A 193 -1.20 18.41 -16.17
N ALA A 194 -1.02 17.10 -16.22
CA ALA A 194 -1.49 16.14 -15.24
C ALA A 194 -0.34 15.27 -14.75
N LEU A 195 -0.50 14.71 -13.55
CA LEU A 195 0.42 13.74 -12.97
C LEU A 195 -0.25 12.37 -12.91
N THR A 196 0.50 11.34 -13.28
CA THR A 196 0.12 9.94 -13.07
C THR A 196 1.16 9.28 -12.17
N VAL A 197 0.71 8.73 -11.05
CA VAL A 197 1.52 7.97 -10.09
C VAL A 197 1.35 6.48 -10.35
N MET A 198 2.46 5.75 -10.40
CA MET A 198 2.49 4.33 -10.75
C MET A 198 3.69 3.63 -10.09
N LEU A 199 3.70 2.30 -10.16
CA LEU A 199 4.85 1.47 -9.80
C LEU A 199 5.98 1.63 -10.85
N PRO A 200 7.26 1.50 -10.45
CA PRO A 200 8.38 1.60 -11.38
C PRO A 200 8.35 0.57 -12.52
N GLU A 201 7.78 -0.60 -12.26
CA GLU A 201 7.67 -1.70 -13.21
C GLU A 201 6.76 -1.34 -14.40
N GLU A 202 5.74 -0.52 -14.15
CA GLU A 202 4.79 -0.05 -15.16
C GLU A 202 5.44 0.90 -16.18
N MET A 203 6.48 1.62 -15.77
CA MET A 203 7.20 2.58 -16.62
C MET A 203 7.85 1.91 -17.84
N SER A 204 8.26 0.65 -17.73
CA SER A 204 8.91 -0.07 -18.83
C SER A 204 7.97 -0.34 -20.01
N GLY A 205 6.65 -0.25 -19.80
CA GLY A 205 5.64 -0.41 -20.84
C GLY A 205 5.11 0.89 -21.46
N ILE A 206 5.57 2.05 -20.97
CA ILE A 206 5.02 3.37 -21.33
C ILE A 206 5.97 4.07 -22.29
N SER A 207 5.58 4.12 -23.57
CA SER A 207 6.18 5.04 -24.53
C SER A 207 5.61 6.43 -24.30
N VAL A 208 6.35 7.32 -23.64
CA VAL A 208 6.00 8.74 -23.57
C VAL A 208 6.28 9.35 -24.94
N SER A 209 5.24 9.64 -25.72
CA SER A 209 5.40 10.39 -26.98
C SER A 209 5.73 11.85 -26.67
N GLU A 210 6.86 12.31 -27.20
CA GLU A 210 7.33 13.72 -27.18
C GLU A 210 6.30 14.71 -27.76
#